data_AF-A0A525VXT2-F1
#
_entry.id   AF-A0A525VXT2-F1
#
_cell.length_a   1.000
_cell.length_b   1.000
_cell.length_c   1.000
_cell.angle_alpha   90.00
_cell.angle_beta   90.00
_cell.angle_gamma   90.00
#
_symmetry.space_group_name_H-M   'P 1'
#
loop_
_entity.id
_entity.type
_entity.pdbx_description
1 polymer ?
#
loop_
_entity_poly.entity_id
_entity_poly.type
_entity_poly.pdbx_seq_one_letter_code
_entity_poly.pdbx_strand_id
1 'polypeptide(L)'
;MRYSVVLTEAATADFRNLDGSLQAPVAKQLRKLETAPRIGEHLGNRAGLDLTGYYKLYAAKKTIRIVYRIIEQTIVVEVVAIGKREDLAVYRETVNRLR
;
A
#
# COMPACT_ATOMS: atom_id res chain seq x y z
N MET A 1 10.88 9.92 14.70
CA MET A 1 11.15 8.51 14.35
C MET A 1 10.78 8.33 12.87
N ARG A 2 11.66 7.74 12.05
CA ARG A 2 11.45 7.57 10.60
C ARG A 2 11.32 6.09 10.29
N TYR A 3 10.30 5.72 9.52
CA TYR A 3 10.05 4.37 9.02
C TYR A 3 10.78 4.15 7.69
N SER A 4 11.33 2.96 7.52
CA SER A 4 11.76 2.49 6.21
C SER A 4 10.55 2.01 5.43
N VAL A 5 10.34 2.54 4.22
CA VAL A 5 9.26 2.10 3.33
C VAL A 5 9.84 1.09 2.35
N VAL A 6 9.35 -0.15 2.42
CA VAL A 6 9.78 -1.25 1.54
C VAL A 6 8.61 -1.69 0.68
N LEU A 7 8.89 -1.97 -0.60
CA LEU A 7 7.90 -2.51 -1.52
C LEU A 7 8.19 -4.00 -1.69
N THR A 8 7.17 -4.82 -1.57
CA THR A 8 7.22 -6.21 -2.02
C THR A 8 7.50 -6.26 -3.53
N GLU A 9 7.87 -7.43 -4.06
CA GLU A 9 8.06 -7.61 -5.50
C GLU A 9 6.80 -7.25 -6.30
N ALA A 10 5.63 -7.67 -5.80
CA ALA A 10 4.33 -7.33 -6.37
C ALA A 10 4.11 -5.81 -6.39
N ALA A 11 4.26 -5.13 -5.25
CA ALA A 11 4.12 -3.68 -5.16
C ALA A 11 5.15 -2.91 -6.02
N THR A 12 6.33 -3.50 -6.23
CA THR A 12 7.36 -2.93 -7.10
C THR A 12 6.94 -3.03 -8.56
N ALA A 13 6.44 -4.19 -9.00
CA ALA A 13 5.91 -4.39 -10.35
C ALA A 13 4.72 -3.46 -10.61
N ASP A 14 3.79 -3.39 -9.66
CA ASP A 14 2.65 -2.48 -9.67
C ASP A 14 3.07 -1.03 -9.91
N PHE A 15 4.01 -0.52 -9.10
CA PHE A 15 4.48 0.85 -9.19
C PHE A 15 5.14 1.14 -10.55
N ARG A 16 5.94 0.19 -11.05
CA ARG A 16 6.62 0.31 -12.36
C ARG A 16 5.62 0.32 -13.52
N ASN A 17 4.53 -0.42 -13.41
CA ASN A 17 3.49 -0.52 -14.44
C ASN A 17 2.51 0.67 -14.43
N LEU A 18 2.59 1.57 -13.44
CA LEU A 18 1.82 2.82 -13.48
C LEU A 18 2.32 3.73 -14.60
N ASP A 19 1.38 4.41 -15.24
CA ASP A 19 1.69 5.53 -16.14
C ASP A 19 2.59 6.56 -15.42
N GLY A 20 3.55 7.15 -16.13
CA GLY A 20 4.52 8.07 -15.52
C GLY A 20 3.89 9.26 -14.77
N SER A 21 2.71 9.71 -15.21
CA SER A 21 1.93 10.77 -14.54
C SER A 21 1.37 10.35 -13.17
N LEU A 22 1.22 9.04 -12.93
CA LEU A 22 0.73 8.45 -11.68
C LEU A 22 1.87 8.04 -10.75
N GLN A 23 3.06 7.74 -11.28
CA GLN A 23 4.23 7.37 -10.48
C GLN A 23 4.65 8.50 -9.52
N ALA A 24 4.72 9.75 -9.99
CA ALA A 24 5.12 10.90 -9.18
C ALA A 24 4.21 11.13 -7.94
N PRO A 25 2.87 11.22 -8.07
CA PRO A 25 1.99 11.38 -6.91
C PRO A 25 2.01 10.16 -5.98
N VAL A 26 2.22 8.95 -6.49
CA VAL A 26 2.36 7.74 -5.66
C VAL A 26 3.66 7.78 -4.86
N ALA A 27 4.80 8.07 -5.50
CA ALA A 27 6.09 8.22 -4.85
C ALA A 27 6.07 9.28 -3.75
N LYS A 28 5.32 10.37 -3.94
CA LYS A 28 5.11 11.40 -2.92
C LYS A 28 4.40 10.83 -1.68
N GLN A 29 3.40 9.98 -1.85
CA GLN A 29 2.71 9.34 -0.72
C GLN A 29 3.59 8.30 -0.04
N LEU A 30 4.38 7.53 -0.79
CA LEU A 30 5.35 6.58 -0.23
C LEU A 30 6.35 7.30 0.70
N ARG A 31 6.95 8.41 0.25
CA ARG A 31 7.82 9.23 1.11
C ARG A 31 7.13 9.77 2.35
N LYS A 32 5.82 10.06 2.28
CA LYS A 32 5.05 10.54 3.43
C LYS A 32 4.88 9.45 4.50
N LEU A 33 4.85 8.17 4.10
CA LEU A 33 4.77 7.06 5.03
C LEU A 33 6.02 6.91 5.91
N GLU A 34 7.18 7.40 5.46
CA GLU A 34 8.40 7.41 6.27
C GLU A 34 8.25 8.20 7.57
N THR A 35 7.48 9.29 7.56
CA THR A 35 7.32 10.16 8.74
C THR A 35 5.94 10.07 9.37
N ALA A 36 4.94 9.63 8.61
CA ALA A 36 3.56 9.54 9.06
C ALA A 36 2.94 8.22 8.59
N PRO A 37 3.37 7.06 9.12
CA PRO A 37 2.95 5.75 8.63
C PRO A 37 1.46 5.45 8.89
N ARG A 38 0.81 6.17 9.81
CA ARG A 38 -0.61 5.96 10.17
C ARG A 38 -1.59 6.91 9.47
N ILE A 39 -1.15 7.60 8.41
CA ILE A 39 -2.02 8.54 7.65
C ILE A 39 -3.10 7.84 6.82
N GLY A 40 -2.96 6.53 6.61
CA GLY A 40 -3.93 5.73 5.87
C GLY A 40 -5.15 5.37 6.71
N GLU A 41 -6.19 4.94 6.02
CA GLU A 41 -7.39 4.38 6.64
C GLU A 41 -7.17 2.89 6.91
N HIS A 42 -7.57 2.40 8.08
CA HIS A 42 -7.60 0.97 8.37
C HIS A 42 -8.53 0.24 7.38
N LEU A 43 -8.08 -0.90 6.85
CA LEU A 43 -8.90 -1.74 5.97
C LEU A 43 -9.85 -2.62 6.77
N GLY A 44 -9.36 -3.26 7.84
CA GLY A 44 -10.14 -4.16 8.69
C GLY A 44 -10.69 -5.36 7.91
N ASN A 45 -11.81 -5.92 8.36
CA ASN A 45 -12.47 -7.00 7.65
C ASN A 45 -13.36 -6.46 6.52
N ARG A 46 -13.07 -6.83 5.27
CA ARG A 46 -13.91 -6.46 4.12
C ARG A 46 -14.09 -7.62 3.17
N ALA A 47 -15.33 -7.85 2.75
CA ALA A 47 -15.70 -8.83 1.73
C ALA A 47 -15.13 -10.25 1.99
N GLY A 48 -15.14 -10.69 3.25
CA GLY A 48 -14.65 -12.03 3.66
C GLY A 48 -13.13 -12.16 3.82
N LEU A 49 -12.38 -11.06 3.70
CA LEU A 49 -10.93 -11.05 3.88
C LEU A 49 -10.55 -10.33 5.18
N ASP A 50 -9.66 -10.97 5.94
CA ASP A 50 -9.05 -10.38 7.11
C ASP A 50 -7.86 -9.52 6.70
N LEU A 51 -8.11 -8.21 6.58
CA LEU A 51 -7.08 -7.19 6.34
C LEU A 51 -6.84 -6.38 7.62
N THR A 52 -7.10 -6.99 8.79
CA THR A 52 -6.74 -6.40 10.07
C THR A 52 -5.23 -6.14 10.11
N GLY A 53 -4.84 -4.96 10.59
CA GLY A 53 -3.44 -4.51 10.59
C GLY A 53 -2.97 -3.88 9.27
N TYR A 54 -3.77 -3.94 8.20
CA TYR A 54 -3.47 -3.22 6.95
C TYR A 54 -4.16 -1.86 6.87
N TYR A 55 -3.50 -0.98 6.15
CA TYR A 55 -3.93 0.38 5.85
C TYR A 55 -4.05 0.57 4.34
N LYS A 56 -4.91 1.50 3.94
CA LYS A 56 -4.95 2.02 2.57
C LYS A 56 -4.68 3.52 2.58
N LEU A 57 -3.96 4.00 1.58
CA LEU A 57 -3.71 5.41 1.33
C LEU A 57 -4.00 5.74 -0.12
N TYR A 58 -4.72 6.84 -0.35
CA TYR A 58 -5.03 7.32 -1.69
C TYR A 58 -3.89 8.17 -2.25
N ALA A 59 -3.59 7.97 -3.53
CA ALA A 59 -2.70 8.80 -4.33
C ALA A 59 -3.41 9.28 -5.60
N ALA A 60 -2.76 10.17 -6.36
CA ALA A 60 -3.23 10.63 -7.67
C ALA A 60 -4.72 11.06 -7.71
N LYS A 61 -5.14 12.02 -6.88
CA LYS A 61 -6.56 12.46 -6.79
C LYS A 61 -7.54 11.30 -6.47
N LYS A 62 -7.10 10.33 -5.66
CA LYS A 62 -7.87 9.14 -5.23
C LYS A 62 -8.13 8.09 -6.31
N THR A 63 -7.44 8.16 -7.47
CA THR A 63 -7.53 7.13 -8.51
C THR A 63 -6.67 5.91 -8.19
N ILE A 64 -5.56 6.10 -7.45
CA ILE A 64 -4.65 5.04 -7.03
C ILE A 64 -4.74 4.82 -5.52
N ARG A 65 -4.64 3.56 -5.10
CA ARG A 65 -4.51 3.14 -3.70
C ARG A 65 -3.19 2.44 -3.48
N ILE A 66 -2.61 2.72 -2.32
CA ILE A 66 -1.43 2.06 -1.77
C ILE A 66 -1.92 1.25 -0.57
N VAL A 67 -1.71 -0.05 -0.57
CA VAL A 67 -2.02 -0.92 0.58
C VAL A 67 -0.72 -1.32 1.25
N TYR A 68 -0.67 -1.15 2.57
CA TYR A 68 0.53 -1.40 3.36
C TYR A 68 0.18 -1.84 4.78
N ARG A 69 1.16 -2.39 5.48
CA ARG A 69 1.11 -2.64 6.92
C ARG A 69 2.30 -1.98 7.62
N ILE A 70 2.16 -1.76 8.92
CA ILE A 70 3.21 -1.18 9.75
C ILE A 70 3.76 -2.31 10.63
N ILE A 71 5.07 -2.56 10.54
CA ILE A 71 5.78 -3.54 11.35
C ILE A 71 6.53 -2.76 12.44
N GLU A 72 5.88 -2.58 13.59
CA GLU A 72 6.37 -1.75 14.70
C GLU A 72 7.70 -2.25 15.28
N GLN A 73 7.90 -3.57 15.28
CA GLN A 73 9.11 -4.22 15.81
C GLN A 73 10.37 -3.83 15.04
N THR A 74 10.25 -3.55 13.74
CA THR A 74 11.38 -3.22 12.86
C THR A 74 11.30 -1.81 12.28
N ILE A 75 10.26 -1.04 12.64
CA ILE A 75 10.04 0.34 12.16
C ILE A 75 9.97 0.36 10.62
N VAL A 76 9.24 -0.59 10.06
CA VAL A 76 9.07 -0.77 8.61
C VAL A 76 7.63 -0.54 8.21
N VAL A 77 7.43 0.18 7.10
CA VAL A 77 6.17 0.20 6.36
C VAL A 77 6.36 -0.71 5.15
N GLU A 78 5.66 -1.84 5.15
CA GLU A 78 5.70 -2.78 4.03
C GLU A 78 4.49 -2.54 3.11
N VAL A 79 4.78 -2.12 1.89
CA VAL A 79 3.79 -1.90 0.84
C VAL A 79 3.60 -3.20 0.07
N VAL A 80 2.36 -3.69 0.08
CA VAL A 80 1.99 -4.99 -0.52
C VAL A 80 1.28 -4.84 -1.86
N ALA A 81 0.74 -3.66 -2.15
CA ALA A 81 0.00 -3.42 -3.39
C ALA A 81 -0.09 -1.93 -3.76
N ILE A 82 -0.04 -1.62 -5.05
CA ILE A 82 -0.30 -0.28 -5.59
C ILE A 82 -1.17 -0.39 -6.85
N GLY A 83 -2.34 0.22 -6.90
CA GLY A 83 -3.17 0.09 -8.10
C GLY A 83 -4.46 0.89 -8.11
N LYS A 84 -5.20 0.80 -9.21
CA LYS A 84 -6.51 1.46 -9.36
C LYS A 84 -7.56 0.82 -8.47
N ARG A 85 -8.73 1.45 -8.42
CA ARG A 85 -9.83 1.00 -7.55
C ARG A 85 -10.34 -0.38 -7.92
N GLU A 86 -10.49 -0.66 -9.22
CA GLU A 86 -10.93 -1.94 -9.77
C GLU A 86 -9.90 -3.07 -9.60
N ASP A 87 -8.62 -2.78 -9.81
CA ASP A 87 -7.54 -3.79 -9.76
C ASP A 87 -7.31 -4.37 -8.36
N LEU A 88 -7.80 -3.66 -7.32
CA LEU A 88 -7.64 -4.11 -5.94
C LEU A 88 -8.43 -5.37 -5.58
N ALA A 89 -9.36 -5.78 -6.43
CA ALA A 89 -9.98 -7.09 -6.32
C ALA A 89 -8.98 -8.24 -6.54
N VAL A 90 -7.86 -8.00 -7.23
CA VAL A 90 -6.82 -8.99 -7.53
C VAL A 90 -5.89 -9.21 -6.34
N TYR A 91 -5.55 -8.18 -5.55
CA TYR A 91 -4.74 -8.36 -4.33
C TYR A 91 -5.43 -9.15 -3.22
N ARG A 92 -6.74 -9.43 -3.36
CA ARG A 92 -7.43 -10.41 -2.51
C ARG A 92 -6.72 -11.75 -2.50
N GLU A 93 -6.14 -12.16 -3.62
CA GLU A 93 -5.34 -13.38 -3.67
C GLU A 93 -3.95 -13.20 -3.06
N THR A 94 -3.29 -12.08 -3.34
CA THR A 94 -1.90 -11.86 -2.91
C THR A 94 -1.77 -11.74 -1.39
N VAL A 95 -2.72 -11.08 -0.72
CA VAL A 95 -2.70 -10.99 0.76
C VAL A 95 -2.95 -12.35 1.42
N ASN A 96 -3.77 -13.22 0.81
CA ASN A 96 -3.96 -14.59 1.31
C ASN A 96 -2.70 -15.46 1.14
N ARG A 97 -1.80 -15.11 0.22
CA ARG A 97 -0.52 -15.82 0.00
C ARG A 97 0.61 -15.36 0.94
N LEU A 98 0.40 -14.30 1.73
CA LEU A 98 1.38 -13.80 2.73
C LEU A 98 1.31 -14.56 4.07
N ARG A 99 0.75 -15.78 4.09
CA ARG A 99 0.72 -16.67 5.27
C ARG A 99 2.00 -17.48 5.40
#